data_AF-A0A3M9N614-F1
#
_entry.id   AF-A0A3M9N614-F1
#
_cell.length_a   1.000
_cell.length_b   1.000
_cell.length_c   1.000
_cell.angle_alpha   90.00
_cell.angle_beta   90.00
_cell.angle_gamma   90.00
#
_symmetry.space_group_name_H-M   'P 1'
#
loop_
_entity.id
_entity.type
_entity.pdbx_description
1 polymer ?
#
loop_
_entity_poly.entity_id
_entity_poly.type
_entity_poly.pdbx_seq_one_letter_code
_entity_poly.pdbx_strand_id
1 'polypeptide(L)'
;MAVPSIPLKEKVLICLGSFLLTLTIYLVIDLYTPLKQLLAGQKMTFSEVMAHFQLQKKALFIGVITVLVSRITIRKRNQKLADAAALNPQPQPH
;
A
#
# COMPACT_ATOMS: atom_id res chain seq x y z
N MET A 1 27.84 11.08 -10.96
CA MET A 1 26.74 11.83 -10.32
C MET A 1 26.00 10.87 -9.40
N ALA A 2 25.96 11.14 -8.09
CA ALA A 2 25.22 10.30 -7.15
C ALA A 2 23.73 10.40 -7.49
N VAL A 3 23.16 9.31 -8.02
CA VAL A 3 21.73 9.25 -8.35
C VAL A 3 20.96 9.51 -7.05
N PRO A 4 20.14 10.56 -6.96
CA PRO A 4 19.34 10.82 -5.76
C PRO A 4 18.43 9.62 -5.55
N SER A 5 18.77 8.80 -4.57
CA SER A 5 18.06 7.58 -4.27
C SER A 5 17.45 7.71 -2.89
N ILE A 6 16.17 7.36 -2.80
CA ILE A 6 15.44 7.34 -1.52
C ILE A 6 16.19 6.45 -0.53
N PRO A 7 16.44 6.92 0.72
CA PRO A 7 17.12 6.13 1.73
C PRO A 7 16.33 4.85 2.04
N LEU A 8 17.05 3.76 2.41
CA LEU A 8 16.45 2.45 2.70
C LEU A 8 15.30 2.53 3.72
N LYS A 9 15.42 3.42 4.72
CA LYS A 9 14.37 3.66 5.73
C LYS A 9 13.05 4.12 5.11
N GLU A 10 13.10 5.04 4.14
CA GLU A 10 11.90 5.50 3.45
C GLU A 10 11.30 4.43 2.53
N LYS A 11 12.13 3.58 1.92
CA LYS A 11 11.64 2.44 1.13
C LYS A 11 10.84 1.46 1.99
N VAL A 12 11.29 1.20 3.22
CA VAL A 12 10.57 0.35 4.18
C VAL A 12 9.24 1.00 4.59
N LEU A 13 9.23 2.29 4.87
CA LEU A 13 7.99 3.04 5.17
C LEU A 13 6.99 3.01 4.00
N ILE A 14 7.47 3.16 2.75
CA ILE A 14 6.64 3.06 1.55
C ILE A 14 6.07 1.65 1.41
N CYS A 15 6.88 0.62 1.69
CA CYS A 15 6.43 -0.77 1.66
C CYS A 15 5.34 -1.02 2.70
N LEU A 16 5.57 -0.57 3.94
CA LEU A 16 4.61 -0.70 5.04
C LEU A 16 3.30 0.05 4.75
N GLY A 17 3.39 1.26 4.21
CA GLY A 17 2.22 2.04 3.81
C GLY A 17 1.44 1.40 2.67
N SER A 18 2.14 0.84 1.66
CA SER A 18 1.51 0.12 0.55
C SER A 18 0.84 -1.16 1.02
N PHE A 19 1.45 -1.85 1.99
CA PHE A 19 0.87 -3.04 2.61
C PHE A 19 -0.39 -2.69 3.40
N LEU A 20 -0.34 -1.68 4.27
CA LEU A 20 -1.51 -1.19 5.01
C LEU A 20 -2.65 -0.80 4.07
N LEU A 21 -2.34 -0.03 3.02
CA LEU A 21 -3.34 0.38 2.04
C LEU A 21 -4.03 -0.83 1.40
N THR A 22 -3.25 -1.81 0.96
CA THR A 22 -3.77 -3.04 0.34
C THR A 22 -4.62 -3.84 1.33
N LEU A 23 -4.16 -3.95 2.59
CA LEU A 23 -4.88 -4.62 3.67
C LEU A 23 -6.22 -3.93 3.94
N THR A 24 -6.24 -2.60 4.05
CA THR A 24 -7.46 -1.82 4.28
C THR A 24 -8.46 -1.99 3.15
N ILE A 25 -8.03 -1.98 1.88
CA ILE A 25 -8.92 -2.20 0.73
C ILE A 25 -9.59 -3.57 0.83
N TYR A 26 -8.82 -4.62 1.08
CA TYR A 26 -9.38 -5.97 1.23
C TYR A 26 -10.27 -6.08 2.45
N LEU A 27 -9.95 -5.37 3.54
CA LEU A 27 -10.76 -5.36 4.75
C LEU A 27 -12.13 -4.73 4.49
N VAL A 28 -12.19 -3.61 3.76
CA VAL A 28 -13.45 -2.98 3.36
C VAL A 28 -14.27 -3.88 2.44
N ILE A 29 -13.63 -4.55 1.47
CA ILE A 29 -14.29 -5.50 0.58
C ILE A 29 -14.87 -6.68 1.36
N ASP A 30 -14.09 -7.25 2.28
CA ASP A 30 -14.51 -8.41 3.09
C ASP A 30 -15.59 -8.02 4.11
N LEU A 31 -15.61 -6.77 4.57
CA LEU A 31 -16.64 -6.26 5.47
C LEU A 31 -17.96 -5.94 4.74
N TYR A 32 -17.94 -5.70 3.44
CA TYR A 32 -19.14 -5.41 2.65
C TYR A 32 -20.16 -6.56 2.67
N THR A 33 -19.70 -7.81 2.53
CA THR A 33 -20.57 -9.00 2.54
C THR A 33 -21.29 -9.23 3.87
N PRO A 34 -20.62 -9.27 5.04
CA PRO A 34 -21.30 -9.41 6.32
C PRO A 34 -22.17 -8.20 6.63
N LEU A 35 -21.77 -6.98 6.25
CA LEU A 35 -22.61 -5.79 6.43
C LEU A 35 -23.93 -5.92 5.65
N LYS A 36 -23.87 -6.42 4.41
CA LYS A 36 -25.07 -6.68 3.59
C LYS A 36 -25.98 -7.74 4.21
N GLN A 37 -25.41 -8.82 4.76
CA GLN A 37 -26.20 -9.88 5.41
C GLN A 37 -26.82 -9.40 6.72
N LEU A 38 -26.10 -8.57 7.48
CA LEU A 38 -26.59 -7.96 8.72
C LEU A 38 -27.75 -6.98 8.43
N LEU A 39 -27.64 -6.18 7.36
CA LEU A 39 -28.73 -5.32 6.87
C LEU A 39 -29.94 -6.11 6.33
N ALA A 40 -29.72 -7.35 5.85
CA ALA A 40 -30.79 -8.24 5.43
C ALA A 40 -31.52 -8.92 6.60
N GLY A 41 -31.16 -8.60 7.86
CA GLY A 41 -31.78 -9.14 9.06
C GLY A 41 -31.23 -10.50 9.50
N GLN A 42 -30.17 -11.02 8.86
CA GLN A 42 -29.48 -12.21 9.35
C GLN A 42 -28.65 -11.86 10.58
N LYS A 43 -28.88 -12.58 11.68
CA LYS A 43 -28.04 -12.50 12.88
C LYS A 43 -26.72 -13.21 12.61
N MET A 44 -25.73 -12.45 12.14
CA MET A 44 -24.37 -12.95 11.96
C MET A 44 -23.61 -12.90 13.28
N THR A 45 -22.96 -14.01 13.62
CA THR A 45 -22.08 -14.12 14.78
C THR A 45 -20.69 -13.60 14.43
N PHE A 46 -19.93 -13.06 15.39
CA PHE A 46 -18.56 -12.57 15.17
C PHE A 46 -17.64 -13.63 14.51
N SER A 47 -17.87 -14.91 14.79
CA SER A 47 -17.13 -16.02 14.17
C SER A 47 -17.40 -16.15 12.66
N GLU A 48 -18.63 -15.93 12.21
CA GLU A 48 -18.99 -15.98 10.77
C GLU A 48 -18.43 -14.78 10.01
N VAL A 49 -18.40 -13.61 10.65
CA VAL A 49 -17.74 -12.42 10.09
C VAL A 49 -16.25 -12.68 9.92
N MET A 50 -15.58 -13.27 10.91
CA MET A 50 -14.18 -13.65 10.79
C MET A 50 -13.93 -14.76 9.76
N ALA A 51 -14.87 -15.67 9.53
CA ALA A 51 -14.77 -16.67 8.48
C ALA A 51 -14.80 -16.07 7.06
N HIS A 52 -15.39 -14.89 6.89
CA HIS A 52 -15.37 -14.15 5.62
C HIS A 52 -14.01 -13.51 5.34
N PHE A 53 -13.22 -13.24 6.38
CA PHE A 53 -11.84 -12.80 6.28
C PHE A 53 -10.92 -13.96 5.88
N GLN A 54 -11.01 -14.40 4.62
CA GLN A 54 -10.10 -15.41 4.04
C GLN A 54 -8.73 -14.78 3.68
N LEU A 55 -8.10 -14.13 4.65
CA LEU A 55 -6.82 -13.44 4.51
C LEU A 55 -5.72 -14.35 3.97
N GLN A 56 -5.71 -15.63 4.33
CA GLN A 56 -4.70 -16.58 3.83
C GLN A 56 -4.76 -16.79 2.32
N LYS A 57 -5.95 -16.92 1.73
CA LYS A 57 -6.11 -17.06 0.28
C LYS A 57 -5.73 -15.79 -0.47
N LYS A 58 -5.91 -14.64 0.18
CA LYS A 58 -5.63 -13.32 -0.38
C LYS A 58 -4.21 -12.84 -0.10
N ALA A 59 -3.49 -13.46 0.84
CA ALA A 59 -2.15 -13.05 1.27
C ALA A 59 -1.15 -13.00 0.12
N LEU A 60 -1.21 -13.96 -0.81
CA LEU A 60 -0.34 -13.99 -1.98
C LEU A 60 -0.61 -12.80 -2.91
N PHE A 61 -1.88 -12.48 -3.16
CA PHE A 61 -2.29 -11.31 -3.93
C PHE A 61 -1.92 -9.99 -3.23
N ILE A 62 -2.14 -9.91 -1.92
CA ILE A 62 -1.76 -8.76 -1.09
C ILE A 62 -0.24 -8.53 -1.20
N GLY A 63 0.56 -9.58 -1.12
CA GLY A 63 2.02 -9.51 -1.28
C GLY A 63 2.42 -8.99 -2.66
N VAL A 64 1.85 -9.56 -3.73
CA VAL A 64 2.15 -9.13 -5.12
C VAL A 64 1.77 -7.67 -5.36
N ILE A 65 0.57 -7.27 -4.96
CA ILE A 65 0.07 -5.89 -5.09
C ILE A 65 0.96 -4.93 -4.28
N THR A 66 1.27 -5.28 -3.03
CA THR A 66 2.14 -4.47 -2.17
C THR A 66 3.49 -4.22 -2.83
N VAL A 67 4.12 -5.26 -3.41
CA VAL A 67 5.41 -5.14 -4.10
C VAL A 67 5.31 -4.25 -5.34
N LEU A 68 4.28 -4.44 -6.17
CA LEU A 68 4.03 -3.63 -7.36
C LEU A 68 3.81 -2.15 -7.01
N VAL A 69 2.92 -1.88 -6.05
CA VAL A 69 2.60 -0.52 -5.59
C VAL A 69 3.83 0.15 -4.97
N SER A 70 4.61 -0.58 -4.16
CA SER A 70 5.84 -0.08 -3.56
C SER A 70 6.87 0.29 -4.64
N ARG A 71 7.07 -0.58 -5.64
CA ARG A 71 7.98 -0.32 -6.76
C ARG A 71 7.56 0.91 -7.57
N ILE A 72 6.28 1.03 -7.90
CA ILE A 72 5.73 2.18 -8.62
C ILE A 72 5.92 3.46 -7.80
N THR A 73 5.63 3.42 -6.51
CA THR A 73 5.73 4.57 -5.61
C THR A 73 7.17 5.03 -5.43
N ILE A 74 8.13 4.10 -5.28
CA ILE A 74 9.56 4.39 -5.24
C ILE A 74 10.01 5.01 -6.55
N ARG A 75 9.60 4.47 -7.70
CA ARG A 75 9.94 5.02 -9.02
C ARG A 75 9.41 6.44 -9.19
N LYS A 76 8.15 6.70 -8.81
CA LYS A 76 7.55 8.04 -8.86
C LYS A 76 8.25 9.02 -7.94
N ARG A 77 8.61 8.63 -6.71
CA ARG A 77 9.37 9.50 -5.80
C ARG A 77 10.79 9.76 -6.28
N ASN A 78 11.49 8.76 -6.84
CA ASN A 78 12.80 8.96 -7.44
C ASN A 78 12.74 9.92 -8.64
N GLN A 79 11.71 9.80 -9.50
CA GLN A 79 11.48 10.76 -10.58
C GLN A 79 11.24 12.17 -10.03
N LYS A 80 10.37 12.33 -9.03
CA LYS A 80 10.17 13.63 -8.36
C LYS A 80 11.44 14.21 -7.75
N LEU A 81 12.31 13.38 -7.18
CA LEU A 81 13.60 13.81 -6.62
C LEU A 81 14.58 14.22 -7.72
N ALA A 82 14.59 13.52 -8.86
CA ALA A 82 15.38 13.90 -10.03
C ALA A 82 14.86 15.20 -10.66
N ASP A 83 13.54 15.36 -10.77
CA ASP A 83 12.89 16.57 -11.28
C ASP A 83 13.11 17.76 -10.34
N ALA A 84 13.04 17.55 -9.01
CA ALA A 84 13.33 18.58 -8.02
C ALA A 84 14.82 18.98 -8.02
N ALA A 85 15.74 18.03 -8.25
CA ALA A 85 17.16 18.32 -8.42
C ALA A 85 17.44 19.04 -9.75
N ALA A 86 16.65 18.79 -10.81
CA ALA A 86 16.74 19.50 -12.07
C ALA A 86 16.13 20.92 -12.02
N LEU A 87 15.10 21.14 -11.19
CA LEU A 87 14.46 22.45 -11.00
C LEU A 87 15.19 23.37 -10.00
N ASN A 88 16.07 22.84 -9.16
CA ASN A 88 16.83 23.61 -8.19
C ASN A 88 18.34 23.47 -8.46
N PRO A 89 18.88 24.14 -9.50
CA PRO A 89 20.32 24.23 -9.65
C PRO A 89 20.85 25.09 -8.51
N GLN A 90 21.27 24.46 -7.41
CA GLN A 90 22.17 25.15 -6.49
C GLN A 90 23.41 25.56 -7.30
N PRO A 91 23.83 26.83 -7.23
CA PRO A 91 25.07 27.24 -7.89
C PRO A 91 26.21 26.49 -7.22
N GLN A 92 26.99 25.77 -8.03
CA GLN A 92 28.24 25.15 -7.59
C GLN A 92 29.13 26.26 -6.98
N PRO A 93 29.59 26.14 -5.73
CA PRO A 93 30.66 27.00 -5.25
C PRO A 93 31.95 26.56 -5.97
N HIS A 94 32.49 27.49 -6.76
CA HIS A 94 33.84 27.44 -7.31
C HIS A 94 34.88 27.49 -6.19
#